data_AF-A0A651FK27-F1
#
_entry.id   AF-A0A651FK27-F1
#
_cell.length_a   1.000
_cell.length_b   1.000
_cell.length_c   1.000
_cell.angle_alpha   90.00
_cell.angle_beta   90.00
_cell.angle_gamma   90.00
#
_symmetry.space_group_name_H-M   'P 1'
#
loop_
_entity.id
_entity.type
_entity.pdbx_description
1 polymer ?
#
loop_
_entity_poly.entity_id
_entity_poly.type
_entity_poly.pdbx_seq_one_letter_code
_entity_poly.pdbx_strand_id
1 'polypeptide(L)' 'DYQAGAWQRNNGIRIDHLLLSPQAADRLKGATIYKHVRGWEKPSDHVPVGVDLG' A
#
# COMPACT_ATOMS: atom_id res chain seq x y z
N ASP A 1 2.24 11.66 11.70
CA ASP A 1 2.25 10.36 12.39
C ASP A 1 1.12 10.43 13.40
N TYR A 2 0.02 9.72 13.14
CA TYR A 2 -1.29 10.07 13.72
C TYR A 2 -1.44 9.68 15.19
N GLN A 3 -0.60 8.78 15.71
CA GLN A 3 -0.57 8.43 17.14
C GLN A 3 0.82 7.92 17.58
N ALA A 4 1.46 8.65 18.51
CA ALA A 4 2.54 8.15 19.37
C ALA A 4 3.69 7.38 18.68
N GLY A 5 4.15 7.75 17.48
CA GLY A 5 5.23 7.02 16.81
C GLY A 5 4.73 5.82 15.99
N ALA A 6 3.45 5.74 15.62
CA ALA A 6 2.86 4.58 14.95
C ALA A 6 3.60 4.23 13.65
N TRP A 7 4.01 5.24 12.87
CA TRP A 7 4.80 5.03 11.66
C TRP A 7 6.16 4.37 11.95
N GLN A 8 6.91 4.91 12.92
CA GLN A 8 8.24 4.41 13.31
C GLN A 8 8.17 3.01 13.92
N ARG A 9 7.05 2.71 14.60
CA ARG A 9 6.77 1.38 15.17
C ARG A 9 6.17 0.40 14.16
N ASN A 10 5.93 0.83 12.91
CA ASN A 10 5.25 0.05 11.88
C ASN A 10 3.87 -0.50 12.34
N ASN A 11 3.16 0.28 13.16
CA ASN A 11 1.84 -0.04 13.72
C ASN A 11 0.72 0.52 12.82
N GLY A 12 0.60 -0.03 11.61
CA GLY A 12 -0.44 0.34 10.65
C GLY A 12 -1.57 -0.68 10.56
N ILE A 13 -2.61 -0.32 9.83
CA ILE A 13 -3.70 -1.23 9.42
C ILE A 13 -3.69 -1.38 7.90
N ARG A 14 -4.14 -2.54 7.40
CA ARG A 14 -4.27 -2.80 5.96
C ARG A 14 -5.72 -2.64 5.55
N ILE A 15 -6.07 -1.47 5.00
CA ILE A 15 -7.45 -1.14 4.63
C ILE A 15 -7.63 -0.80 3.14
N ASP A 16 -6.56 -0.48 2.42
CA ASP A 16 -6.59 -0.29 0.97
C ASP A 16 -6.38 -1.62 0.23
N HIS A 17 -7.32 -1.96 -0.66
CA HIS A 17 -7.34 -3.24 -1.37
C HIS A 17 -7.57 -3.04 -2.87
N LEU A 18 -6.88 -3.83 -3.69
CA LEU A 18 -7.09 -3.93 -5.13
C LEU A 18 -7.79 -5.26 -5.41
N LEU A 19 -9.10 -5.19 -5.69
CA LEU A 19 -9.90 -6.35 -6.04
C LEU A 19 -9.89 -6.52 -7.56
N LEU A 20 -9.60 -7.72 -8.05
CA LEU A 20 -9.46 -8.02 -9.47
C LEU A 20 -10.61 -8.90 -9.94
N SER A 21 -11.07 -8.68 -11.17
CA SER A 21 -11.89 -9.68 -11.87
C SER A 21 -11.06 -10.94 -12.15
N PRO A 22 -11.68 -12.10 -12.40
CA PRO A 22 -10.94 -13.33 -12.73
C PRO A 22 -9.93 -13.13 -13.87
N GLN A 23 -10.31 -12.42 -14.94
CA GLN A 23 -9.44 -12.19 -16.09
C GLN A 23 -8.22 -11.30 -15.75
N ALA A 24 -8.38 -10.36 -14.82
CA ALA A 24 -7.25 -9.56 -14.34
C ALA A 24 -6.38 -10.36 -13.36
N ALA A 25 -6.98 -11.22 -12.54
CA ALA A 25 -6.26 -12.12 -11.63
C ALA A 25 -5.39 -13.13 -12.39
N ASP A 26 -5.87 -13.67 -13.51
CA ASP A 26 -5.09 -14.56 -14.39
C ASP A 26 -3.82 -13.89 -14.94
N ARG A 27 -3.83 -12.55 -15.02
CA ARG A 27 -2.70 -11.74 -15.50
C ARG A 27 -1.84 -11.21 -14.36
N LEU A 28 -2.13 -11.50 -13.08
CA LEU A 28 -1.41 -10.91 -11.97
C LEU A 28 0.06 -11.39 -11.93
N LYS A 29 0.99 -10.45 -12.13
CA LYS A 29 2.43 -10.69 -12.01
C LYS A 29 2.98 -10.35 -10.62
N GLY A 30 2.36 -9.40 -9.92
CA GLY A 30 2.80 -9.02 -8.59
C GLY A 30 1.94 -7.93 -7.96
N ALA A 31 2.10 -7.75 -6.65
CA ALA A 31 1.47 -6.69 -5.88
C ALA A 31 2.51 -5.99 -5.00
N THR A 32 2.46 -4.66 -4.95
CA THR A 32 3.47 -3.85 -4.27
C THR A 32 2.79 -2.83 -3.36
N ILE A 33 3.32 -2.70 -2.13
CA ILE A 33 2.98 -1.62 -1.20
C ILE A 33 4.15 -0.64 -1.19
N TYR A 34 3.92 0.59 -1.63
CA TYR A 34 4.96 1.61 -1.76
C TYR A 34 5.24 2.31 -0.41
N LYS A 35 5.66 1.54 0.61
CA LYS A 35 5.87 2.03 1.98
C LYS A 35 6.81 3.23 2.08
N HIS A 36 7.80 3.33 1.21
CA HIS A 36 8.79 4.42 1.22
C HIS A 36 8.16 5.81 1.02
N VAL A 37 7.01 5.89 0.32
CA VAL A 37 6.27 7.15 0.09
C VAL A 37 5.82 7.77 1.41
N ARG A 38 5.57 6.95 2.44
CA ARG A 38 5.19 7.42 3.77
C ARG A 38 6.29 8.19 4.50
N GLY A 39 7.53 8.07 4.04
CA GLY A 39 8.71 8.75 4.58
C GLY A 39 9.03 10.09 3.91
N TRP A 40 8.27 10.52 2.91
CA TRP A 40 8.47 11.82 2.25
C TRP A 40 8.06 13.01 3.13
N GLU A 41 8.38 14.23 2.70
CA GLU A 41 7.90 15.45 3.35
C GLU A 41 6.39 15.59 3.15
N LYS A 42 5.64 15.89 4.23
CA LYS A 42 4.17 16.01 4.25
C LYS A 42 3.46 14.85 3.53
N PRO A 43 3.69 13.59 3.96
CA PRO A 43 3.11 12.44 3.32
C PRO A 43 1.62 12.29 3.68
N SER A 44 0.87 11.58 2.84
CA SER A 44 -0.45 11.04 3.21
C SER A 44 -0.31 10.09 4.42
N ASP A 45 -1.40 9.90 5.15
CA ASP A 45 -1.54 8.88 6.18
C ASP A 45 -1.63 7.45 5.61
N HIS A 46 -2.05 7.30 4.35
CA HIS A 46 -2.02 6.05 3.59
C HIS A 46 -0.76 5.92 2.73
N VAL A 47 -0.52 4.72 2.19
CA VAL A 47 0.52 4.47 1.18
C VAL A 47 -0.08 3.92 -0.10
N PRO A 48 0.47 4.26 -1.27
CA PRO A 48 0.00 3.66 -2.52
C PRO A 48 0.18 2.14 -2.50
N VAL A 49 -0.79 1.46 -3.09
CA VAL A 49 -0.73 0.03 -3.41
C VAL A 49 -0.94 -0.14 -4.92
N GLY A 50 -0.25 -1.09 -5.53
CA GLY A 50 -0.35 -1.36 -6.96
C GLY A 50 -0.23 -2.83 -7.28
N VAL A 51 -0.74 -3.23 -8.44
CA VAL A 51 -0.52 -4.55 -9.02
C VAL A 51 0.11 -4.41 -10.40
N ASP A 52 0.96 -5.36 -10.76
CA ASP A 52 1.48 -5.52 -12.11
C ASP A 52 0.66 -6.61 -12.84
N LEU A 53 0.22 -6.31 -14.06
CA LEU A 53 -0.60 -7.19 -14.88
C LEU A 53 0.12 -7.52 -16.19
N GLY A 54 0.05 -8.80 -16.56
CA GLY A 54 0.91 -9.42 -17.55
C GLY A 54 0.47 -9.38 -18.98
#